data_AF-A0A9D2GML2-F1
#
_entry.id   AF-A0A9D2GML2-F1
#
_cell.length_a   1.000
_cell.length_b   1.000
_cell.length_c   1.000
_cell.angle_alpha   90.00
_cell.angle_beta   90.00
_cell.angle_gamma   90.00
#
_symmetry.space_group_name_H-M   'P 1'
#
loop_
_entity.id
_entity.type
_entity.pdbx_description
1 polymer ?
#
loop_
_entity_poly.entity_id
_entity_poly.type
_entity_poly.pdbx_seq_one_letter_code
_entity_poly.pdbx_strand_id
1 'polypeptide(L)'
;MMYVKAFLVGGGLCLIGQLLIDFTKLTPARILVTYVVGGVVLTAIGVYEPLVKFAGAGATVPLTGFGYSLATGVQEAVSEQGLLGVLTGGITATAAGVAAAVVFGYFIALLARPGDKN
;
A
#
# COMPACT_ATOMS: atom_id res chain seq x y z
N MET A 1 22.93 4.68 1.11
CA MET A 1 22.52 3.30 0.82
C MET A 1 21.01 3.06 0.91
N MET A 2 20.27 3.69 1.84
CA MET A 2 18.81 3.48 1.96
C MET A 2 18.04 3.84 0.68
N TYR A 3 18.33 4.96 0.03
CA TYR A 3 17.66 5.34 -1.24
C TYR A 3 17.82 4.31 -2.35
N VAL A 4 18.99 3.67 -2.45
CA VAL A 4 19.24 2.60 -3.43
C VAL A 4 18.42 1.37 -3.10
N LYS A 5 18.37 0.96 -1.83
CA LYS A 5 17.53 -0.16 -1.38
C LYS A 5 16.04 0.12 -1.62
N ALA A 6 15.59 1.33 -1.30
CA ALA A 6 14.21 1.75 -1.53
C ALA A 6 13.85 1.72 -3.02
N PHE A 7 14.74 2.23 -3.88
CA PHE A 7 14.56 2.20 -5.33
C PHE A 7 14.51 0.76 -5.88
N LEU A 8 15.44 -0.11 -5.47
CA LEU A 8 15.50 -1.49 -5.96
C LEU A 8 14.31 -2.33 -5.49
N VAL A 9 13.92 -2.22 -4.22
CA VAL A 9 12.77 -2.98 -3.69
C VAL A 9 11.46 -2.45 -4.22
N GLY A 10 11.26 -1.13 -4.20
CA GLY A 10 10.05 -0.52 -4.77
C GLY A 10 9.94 -0.77 -6.27
N GLY A 11 11.03 -0.56 -7.00
CA GLY A 11 11.13 -0.87 -8.43
C GLY A 11 10.87 -2.34 -8.73
N GLY A 12 11.38 -3.27 -7.93
CA GLY A 12 11.10 -4.70 -8.06
C GLY A 12 9.62 -5.04 -7.84
N LEU A 13 8.99 -4.49 -6.80
CA LEU A 13 7.56 -4.69 -6.55
C LEU A 13 6.69 -4.11 -7.69
N CYS A 14 7.07 -2.95 -8.22
CA CYS A 14 6.41 -2.35 -9.39
C CYS A 14 6.64 -3.17 -10.67
N LEU A 15 7.84 -3.70 -10.87
CA LEU A 15 8.17 -4.56 -12.02
C LEU A 15 7.28 -5.81 -12.02
N ILE A 16 7.08 -6.47 -10.87
CA ILE A 16 6.15 -7.60 -10.78
C ILE A 16 4.74 -7.18 -11.22
N GLY A 17 4.32 -5.96 -10.91
CA GLY A 17 2.97 -5.47 -11.22
C GLY A 17 2.84 -5.21 -12.71
N GLN A 18 3.89 -4.63 -13.29
CA GLN A 18 4.01 -4.44 -14.73
C GLN A 18 3.97 -5.78 -15.47
N LEU A 19 4.67 -6.82 -14.98
CA LEU A 19 4.60 -8.16 -15.56
C LEU A 19 3.17 -8.75 -15.49
N LEU A 20 2.44 -8.54 -14.40
CA LEU A 20 1.05 -8.98 -14.32
C LEU A 20 0.15 -8.24 -15.31
N ILE A 21 0.36 -6.94 -15.52
CA ILE A 21 -0.40 -6.15 -16.50
C ILE A 21 -0.11 -6.65 -17.92
N ASP A 22 1.17 -6.87 -18.24
CA ASP A 22 1.60 -7.14 -19.61
C ASP A 22 1.35 -8.60 -20.04
N PHE A 23 1.47 -9.56 -19.10
CA PHE A 23 1.41 -10.99 -19.42
C PHE A 23 0.11 -11.68 -18.98
N THR A 24 -0.82 -10.98 -18.32
CA THR A 24 -2.09 -11.56 -17.89
C THR A 24 -3.29 -10.77 -18.39
N LYS A 25 -4.46 -11.40 -18.40
CA LYS A 25 -5.75 -10.74 -18.72
C LYS A 25 -6.44 -10.16 -17.48
N LEU A 26 -5.69 -9.96 -16.39
CA LEU A 26 -6.24 -9.41 -15.16
C LEU A 26 -6.59 -7.94 -15.35
N THR A 27 -7.75 -7.52 -14.83
CA THR A 27 -8.09 -6.11 -14.82
C THR A 27 -7.20 -5.36 -13.82
N PRO A 28 -6.97 -4.05 -14.02
CA PRO A 28 -6.19 -3.24 -13.07
C PRO A 28 -6.72 -3.36 -11.62
N ALA A 29 -8.05 -3.43 -11.46
CA ALA A 29 -8.69 -3.63 -10.16
C ALA A 29 -8.28 -4.96 -9.51
N ARG A 30 -8.20 -6.06 -10.27
CA ARG A 30 -7.79 -7.37 -9.73
C ARG A 30 -6.32 -7.37 -9.32
N ILE A 31 -5.45 -6.73 -10.10
CA ILE A 31 -4.02 -6.61 -9.78
C ILE A 31 -3.85 -5.81 -8.49
N LEU A 32 -4.55 -4.68 -8.35
CA LEU A 32 -4.53 -3.85 -7.16
C LEU A 32 -4.93 -4.65 -5.91
N VAL A 33 -6.08 -5.32 -5.95
CA VAL A 33 -6.56 -6.14 -4.82
C VAL A 33 -5.57 -7.25 -4.48
N THR A 34 -5.01 -7.92 -5.49
CA THR A 34 -4.01 -8.99 -5.29
C THR A 34 -2.77 -8.46 -4.58
N TYR A 35 -2.31 -7.26 -4.93
CA TYR A 35 -1.17 -6.63 -4.27
C TYR A 35 -1.45 -6.30 -2.80
N VAL A 36 -2.59 -5.69 -2.52
CA VAL A 36 -2.98 -5.34 -1.15
C VAL A 36 -3.11 -6.60 -0.30
N VAL A 37 -3.84 -7.61 -0.78
CA VAL A 37 -4.00 -8.90 -0.10
C VAL A 37 -2.66 -9.62 0.07
N GLY A 38 -1.81 -9.60 -0.96
CA GLY A 38 -0.45 -10.14 -0.89
C GLY A 38 0.37 -9.48 0.20
N GLY A 39 0.30 -8.15 0.34
CA GLY A 39 0.90 -7.41 1.45
C GLY A 39 0.42 -7.87 2.82
N VAL A 40 -0.89 -8.05 2.99
CA VAL A 40 -1.48 -8.58 4.24
C VAL A 40 -0.97 -9.99 4.55
N VAL A 41 -0.98 -10.90 3.57
CA VAL A 41 -0.51 -12.29 3.74
C VAL A 41 0.98 -12.33 4.10
N LEU A 42 1.81 -11.58 3.37
CA LEU A 42 3.24 -11.48 3.64
C LEU A 42 3.53 -10.89 5.03
N THR A 43 2.67 -9.99 5.51
CA THR A 43 2.76 -9.44 6.86
C THR A 43 2.36 -10.49 7.90
N ALA A 44 1.28 -11.24 7.65
CA ALA A 44 0.80 -12.29 8.56
C ALA A 44 1.82 -13.43 8.76
N ILE A 45 2.57 -13.78 7.72
CA ILE A 45 3.68 -14.77 7.82
C ILE A 45 5.00 -14.16 8.30
N GLY A 46 5.02 -12.86 8.62
CA GLY A 46 6.17 -12.17 9.22
C GLY A 46 7.30 -11.75 8.27
N VAL A 47 7.12 -11.87 6.95
CA VAL A 47 8.20 -11.55 5.98
C VAL A 47 8.18 -10.10 5.51
N TYR A 48 7.03 -9.43 5.58
CA TYR A 48 6.93 -8.05 5.10
C TYR A 48 7.61 -7.04 6.02
N GLU A 49 7.56 -7.25 7.34
CA GLU A 49 8.17 -6.31 8.28
C GLU A 49 9.72 -6.24 8.16
N PRO A 50 10.46 -7.36 8.01
CA PRO A 50 11.88 -7.31 7.65
C PRO A 50 12.14 -6.54 6.34
N LEU A 51 11.26 -6.68 5.34
CA LEU A 51 11.39 -5.95 4.07
C LEU A 51 11.21 -4.44 4.27
N VAL A 52 10.27 -4.03 5.12
CA VAL A 52 10.08 -2.63 5.53
C VAL A 52 11.31 -2.11 6.28
N LYS A 53 11.87 -2.87 7.23
CA LYS A 53 13.10 -2.49 7.93
C LYS A 53 14.31 -2.39 6.99
N PHE A 54 14.33 -3.18 5.92
CA PHE A 54 15.42 -3.18 4.93
C PHE A 54 15.35 -2.02 3.93
N ALA A 55 14.16 -1.69 3.42
CA ALA A 55 13.97 -0.78 2.29
C ALA A 55 13.10 0.45 2.58
N GLY A 56 12.50 0.56 3.77
CA GLY A 56 11.66 1.67 4.19
C GLY A 56 10.56 1.98 3.17
N ALA A 57 10.58 3.21 2.65
CA ALA A 57 9.64 3.69 1.63
C ALA A 57 9.54 2.77 0.39
N GLY A 58 10.60 2.07 0.02
CA GLY A 58 10.56 1.12 -1.10
C GLY A 58 9.62 -0.06 -0.87
N ALA A 59 9.34 -0.41 0.39
CA ALA A 59 8.37 -1.46 0.74
C ALA A 59 7.04 -0.88 1.23
N THR A 60 7.01 0.33 1.81
CA THR A 60 5.75 0.89 2.35
C THR A 60 4.94 1.69 1.33
N VAL A 61 5.55 2.23 0.28
CA VAL A 61 4.85 3.02 -0.75
C VAL A 61 4.09 2.17 -1.78
N PRO A 62 4.61 1.01 -2.26
CA PRO A 62 3.85 0.14 -3.16
C PRO A 62 2.57 -0.39 -2.51
N LEU A 63 1.63 -0.88 -3.33
CA LEU A 63 0.31 -1.38 -2.86
C LEU A 63 0.42 -2.53 -1.85
N THR A 64 1.46 -3.36 -1.91
CA THR A 64 1.75 -4.37 -0.88
C THR A 64 2.06 -3.72 0.48
N GLY A 65 2.66 -2.53 0.49
CA GLY A 65 2.93 -1.74 1.69
C GLY A 65 1.66 -1.18 2.32
N PHE A 66 0.66 -0.84 1.50
CA PHE A 66 -0.68 -0.51 2.01
C PHE A 66 -1.30 -1.71 2.74
N GLY A 67 -1.17 -2.92 2.18
CA GLY A 67 -1.58 -4.17 2.84
C GLY A 67 -0.86 -4.41 4.18
N TYR A 68 0.43 -4.12 4.25
CA TYR A 68 1.19 -4.15 5.50
C TYR A 68 0.64 -3.19 6.55
N SER A 69 0.42 -1.92 6.20
CA SER A 69 -0.15 -0.93 7.13
C SER A 69 -1.55 -1.31 7.62
N LEU A 70 -2.38 -1.91 6.76
CA LEU A 70 -3.68 -2.45 7.17
C LEU A 70 -3.51 -3.56 8.21
N ALA A 71 -2.62 -4.52 7.94
CA ALA A 71 -2.41 -5.68 8.80
C ALA A 71 -1.85 -5.27 10.17
N THR A 72 -0.81 -4.43 10.20
CA THR A 72 -0.21 -3.95 11.46
C THR A 72 -1.18 -3.05 12.21
N GLY A 73 -1.95 -2.21 11.52
CA GLY A 73 -2.98 -1.37 12.14
C GLY A 73 -4.11 -2.18 12.80
N VAL A 74 -4.54 -3.26 12.16
CA VAL A 74 -5.49 -4.22 12.78
C VAL A 74 -4.86 -4.90 13.99
N GLN A 75 -3.60 -5.36 13.90
CA GLN A 75 -2.92 -5.99 15.03
C GLN A 75 -2.81 -5.05 16.24
N GLU A 76 -2.40 -3.80 16.03
CA GLU A 76 -2.33 -2.77 17.09
C GLU A 76 -3.70 -2.52 17.70
N ALA A 77 -4.73 -2.24 16.88
CA ALA A 77 -6.05 -1.95 17.39
C ALA A 77 -6.70 -3.14 18.11
N VAL A 78 -6.44 -4.38 17.68
CA VAL A 78 -6.90 -5.58 18.40
C VAL A 78 -6.23 -5.70 19.76
N SER A 79 -4.95 -5.33 19.84
CA SER A 79 -4.20 -5.33 21.11
C SER A 79 -4.79 -4.33 22.11
N GLU A 80 -5.31 -3.20 21.63
CA GLU A 80 -5.85 -2.12 22.46
C GLU A 80 -7.37 -2.26 22.75
N GLN A 81 -8.15 -2.64 21.74
CA GLN A 81 -9.62 -2.57 21.73
C GLN A 81 -10.29 -3.95 21.67
N GLY A 82 -9.49 -5.03 21.70
CA GLY A 82 -9.98 -6.40 21.55
C GLY A 82 -10.61 -6.63 20.17
N LEU A 83 -11.72 -7.38 20.13
CA LEU A 83 -12.33 -7.78 18.85
C LEU A 83 -12.81 -6.59 18.00
N LEU A 84 -13.15 -5.45 18.61
CA LEU A 84 -13.56 -4.24 17.88
C LEU A 84 -12.42 -3.69 17.01
N GLY A 85 -11.16 -3.89 17.42
CA GLY A 85 -9.99 -3.45 16.67
C GLY A 85 -9.87 -4.07 15.28
N VAL A 86 -10.50 -5.23 15.04
CA VAL A 86 -10.55 -5.87 13.71
C VAL A 86 -11.23 -4.97 12.69
N LEU A 87 -12.25 -4.22 13.09
CA LEU A 87 -13.05 -3.40 12.20
C LEU A 87 -12.46 -2.00 12.01
N THR A 88 -11.79 -1.45 13.02
CA THR A 88 -11.34 -0.06 13.06
C THR A 88 -9.86 0.10 12.71
N GLY A 89 -9.01 -0.86 13.10
CA GLY A 89 -7.56 -0.69 13.08
C GLY A 89 -6.97 -0.39 11.71
N GLY A 90 -7.32 -1.17 10.69
CA GLY A 90 -6.81 -0.96 9.34
C GLY A 90 -7.25 0.38 8.74
N ILE A 91 -8.50 0.79 9.01
CA ILE A 91 -9.04 2.07 8.54
C ILE A 91 -8.27 3.22 9.21
N THR A 92 -8.12 3.18 10.53
CA THR A 92 -7.40 4.22 11.28
C THR A 92 -5.94 4.33 10.84
N ALA A 93 -5.24 3.20 10.68
CA ALA A 93 -3.83 3.18 10.30
C ALA A 93 -3.56 3.74 8.90
N THR A 94 -4.54 3.64 7.99
CA THR A 94 -4.40 4.12 6.60
C THR A 94 -5.09 5.47 6.35
N ALA A 95 -5.94 5.94 7.27
CA ALA A 95 -6.75 7.14 7.12
C ALA A 95 -5.93 8.38 6.79
N ALA A 96 -4.81 8.61 7.47
CA ALA A 96 -3.97 9.78 7.25
C ALA A 96 -3.39 9.81 5.82
N GLY A 97 -2.93 8.66 5.31
CA GLY A 97 -2.40 8.55 3.96
C GLY A 97 -3.47 8.78 2.89
N VAL A 98 -4.66 8.20 3.07
CA VAL A 98 -5.79 8.40 2.16
C VAL A 98 -6.27 9.85 2.20
N ALA A 99 -6.41 10.44 3.38
CA ALA A 99 -6.79 11.85 3.53
C ALA A 99 -5.79 12.78 2.85
N ALA A 100 -4.49 12.55 3.04
CA ALA A 100 -3.45 13.30 2.34
C ALA A 100 -3.58 13.16 0.81
N ALA A 101 -3.76 11.94 0.29
CA ALA A 101 -3.92 11.71 -1.14
C ALA A 101 -5.11 12.47 -1.73
N VAL A 102 -6.26 12.48 -1.05
CA VAL A 102 -7.46 13.20 -1.48
C VAL A 102 -7.26 14.72 -1.42
N VAL A 103 -6.72 15.24 -0.32
CA VAL A 103 -6.53 16.68 -0.10
C VAL A 103 -5.51 17.26 -1.09
N PHE A 104 -4.35 16.63 -1.25
CA PHE A 104 -3.36 17.08 -2.23
C PHE A 104 -3.85 16.89 -3.66
N GLY A 105 -4.58 15.81 -3.94
CA GLY A 105 -5.24 15.62 -5.24
C GLY A 105 -6.19 16.76 -5.58
N TYR A 106 -6.98 17.22 -4.61
CA TYR A 106 -7.87 18.37 -4.77
C TYR A 106 -7.10 19.68 -5.03
N PHE A 107 -6.05 19.98 -4.26
CA PHE A 107 -5.23 21.17 -4.49
C PHE A 107 -4.59 21.18 -5.88
N ILE A 108 -4.06 20.04 -6.32
CA ILE A 108 -3.51 19.91 -7.67
C ILE A 108 -4.60 20.11 -8.72
N ALA A 109 -5.82 19.61 -8.50
CA ALA A 109 -6.93 19.82 -9.43
C ALA A 109 -7.42 21.29 -9.52
N LEU A 110 -7.13 22.13 -8.52
CA LEU A 110 -7.39 23.56 -8.60
C LEU A 110 -6.33 24.32 -9.41
N LEU A 111 -5.09 23.85 -9.37
CA LEU A 111 -3.95 24.49 -10.07
C LEU A 111 -3.80 23.98 -11.51
N ALA A 112 -3.95 22.67 -11.69
CA ALA A 112 -3.97 22.01 -12.97
C ALA A 112 -5.41 21.98 -13.46
N ARG A 113 -5.70 22.44 -14.68
CA ARG A 113 -7.03 22.30 -15.32
C ARG A 113 -7.23 20.83 -15.72
N PRO A 114 -7.89 19.99 -14.92
CA PRO A 114 -8.01 18.58 -15.24
C PRO A 114 -9.07 18.46 -16.33
N GLY A 115 -8.73 17.85 -17.45
CA GLY A 115 -9.71 17.53 -18.49
C GLY A 115 -10.56 16.34 -18.05
N ASP A 116 -11.83 16.32 -18.47
CA ASP A 116 -12.62 15.09 -18.42
C ASP A 116 -11.92 14.02 -19.26
N LYS A 117 -11.96 12.77 -18.77
CA LYS A 117 -11.26 11.64 -19.37
C LYS A 117 -11.95 11.07 -20.63
N ASN A 118 -12.77 11.88 -21.30
CA ASN A 118 -13.59 11.52 -22.45
C ASN A 118 -13.09 12.20 -23.72
#